data_AF-A0A8D9L4Z9-F1
#
_entry.id   AF-A0A8D9L4Z9-F1
#
_cell.length_a   1.000
_cell.length_b   1.000
_cell.length_c   1.000
_cell.angle_alpha   90.00
_cell.angle_beta   90.00
_cell.angle_gamma   90.00
#
_symmetry.space_group_name_H-M   'P 1'
#
loop_
_entity.id
_entity.type
_entity.pdbx_description
1 polymer ?
#
loop_
_entity_poly.entity_id
_entity_poly.type
_entity_poly.pdbx_seq_one_letter_code
_entity_poly.pdbx_strand_id
1 'polypeptide(L)'
;MIFNSIYIEEAGNKRLIVFSDRNNLIHSLANSKGKTTLLRLMLYSIGYSIPNTKHIKFENCKVESQITLDSGEVLVLCRESRDYIELKQNDSVVTYVLPSDEAALHKIIFKANYPELINNLLGIFYFDQEKGWTLLNRGVVIGSIRFNIEELIRGIAEIDCSELYRQKETKRQDLLKYKQMFSVSKYQETIDSESNNLAGESYNSLIDSKINQCKMRHNLLKKELSRIDKVLKENKHFRNFIGEIGLLVKTPNGDTIAVTENNIVGLNDAIDFLVAKRKLIATQYNQIQAEICKYEKERRFEEQQLSFFDNVETIADIFDKRISTIPINEVAVKKGIAKLEKEIAEINSKIKDLTRAANSVITPIFNNTRKYLTELGLDGESISEKYLFTSNLKELSGAILHKTVFAFRLACLLEVEKHLNIKMPIILDSPSGKEIDHQNIEAMIKILKRDFSENQIIIASIYEYDLININKINIVNRLIE
;
A
#
# COMPACT_ATOMS: atom_id res chain seq x y z
N MET A 1 17.96 15.10 25.37
CA MET A 1 16.65 15.72 25.12
C MET A 1 15.89 15.87 26.42
N ILE A 2 15.48 17.09 26.74
CA ILE A 2 14.74 17.47 27.94
C ILE A 2 13.53 18.31 27.51
N PHE A 3 12.33 18.00 28.00
CA PHE A 3 11.19 18.91 27.92
C PHE A 3 11.34 20.01 28.96
N ASN A 4 11.47 21.27 28.56
CA ASN A 4 11.58 22.38 29.51
C ASN A 4 10.20 22.88 29.92
N SER A 5 9.32 23.08 28.95
CA SER A 5 7.98 23.61 29.19
C SER A 5 7.02 23.24 28.07
N ILE A 6 5.73 23.31 28.41
CA ILE A 6 4.63 23.22 27.45
C ILE A 6 3.59 24.31 27.77
N TYR A 7 3.31 25.15 26.80
CA TYR A 7 2.20 26.10 26.80
C TYR A 7 1.04 25.51 26.00
N ILE A 8 -0.17 25.58 26.58
CA ILE A 8 -1.38 25.03 25.99
C ILE A 8 -2.45 26.10 26.03
N GLU A 9 -3.09 26.35 24.89
CA GLU A 9 -4.23 27.25 24.76
C GLU A 9 -5.40 26.53 24.08
N GLU A 10 -6.55 26.50 24.76
CA GLU A 10 -7.80 25.91 24.25
C GLU A 10 -8.97 26.82 24.61
N ALA A 11 -9.72 27.27 23.60
CA ALA A 11 -10.90 28.14 23.76
C ALA A 11 -10.64 29.38 24.65
N GLY A 12 -9.46 30.00 24.52
CA GLY A 12 -9.05 31.20 25.26
C GLY A 12 -8.48 30.93 26.66
N ASN A 13 -8.56 29.70 27.19
CA ASN A 13 -7.91 29.33 28.44
C ASN A 13 -6.45 28.95 28.16
N LYS A 14 -5.52 29.40 29.02
CA LYS A 14 -4.08 29.29 28.79
C LYS A 14 -3.41 28.68 30.00
N ARG A 15 -2.53 27.71 29.77
CA ARG A 15 -1.72 27.12 30.84
C ARG A 15 -0.28 26.90 30.37
N LEU A 16 0.67 27.42 31.14
CA LEU A 16 2.09 27.09 31.01
C LEU A 16 2.45 26.08 32.09
N ILE A 17 3.13 25.00 31.69
CA ILE A 17 3.66 23.98 32.60
C ILE A 17 5.16 23.92 32.37
N VAL A 18 5.92 24.05 33.45
CA VAL A 18 7.39 23.98 33.45
C VAL A 18 7.81 22.67 34.10
N PHE A 19 8.73 21.97 33.45
CA PHE A 19 9.30 20.73 33.92
C PHE A 19 10.70 20.98 34.50
N SER A 20 11.09 20.17 35.48
CA SER A 20 12.51 20.02 35.84
C SER A 20 13.20 19.18 34.77
N ASP A 21 14.48 19.43 34.56
CA ASP A 21 15.39 18.61 33.78
C ASP A 21 15.55 17.16 34.29
N ARG A 22 15.12 16.86 35.52
CA ARG A 22 15.17 15.54 36.15
C ARG A 22 13.78 14.95 36.37
N ASN A 23 13.35 14.84 37.63
CA ASN A 23 12.19 14.08 38.04
C ASN A 23 10.93 14.97 38.06
N ASN A 24 9.89 14.53 37.36
CA ASN A 24 8.61 15.23 37.26
C ASN A 24 7.48 14.26 37.59
N LEU A 25 6.53 14.71 38.41
CA LEU A 25 5.30 14.00 38.71
C LEU A 25 4.10 14.84 38.34
N ILE A 26 3.38 14.41 37.30
CA ILE A 26 2.07 14.93 36.95
C ILE A 26 1.05 14.23 37.84
N HIS A 27 0.57 14.95 38.85
CA HIS A 27 -0.26 14.41 39.92
C HIS A 27 -1.68 14.94 39.89
N SER A 28 -2.65 14.10 40.26
CA SER A 28 -4.02 14.51 40.57
C SER A 28 -4.60 13.62 41.66
N LEU A 29 -5.47 14.18 42.51
CA LEU A 29 -6.11 13.42 43.60
C LEU A 29 -7.08 12.34 43.11
N ALA A 30 -7.60 12.47 41.89
CA ALA A 30 -8.53 11.52 41.30
C ALA A 30 -8.14 11.17 39.86
N ASN A 31 -8.69 10.07 39.36
CA ASN A 31 -8.57 9.68 37.95
C ASN A 31 -9.32 10.64 37.03
N SER A 32 -8.97 10.62 35.74
CA SER A 32 -9.66 11.37 34.67
C SER A 32 -9.61 12.89 34.79
N LYS A 33 -8.57 13.45 35.43
CA LYS A 33 -8.35 14.91 35.55
C LYS A 33 -7.51 15.54 34.43
N GLY A 34 -6.91 14.72 33.55
CA GLY A 34 -6.12 15.19 32.40
C GLY A 34 -4.63 14.88 32.44
N LYS A 35 -4.17 14.00 33.33
CA LYS A 35 -2.75 13.57 33.41
C LYS A 35 -2.26 12.93 32.10
N THR A 36 -2.95 11.89 31.63
CA THR A 36 -2.70 11.26 30.32
C THR A 36 -2.85 12.25 29.16
N THR A 37 -3.80 13.18 29.26
CA THR A 37 -3.99 14.21 28.24
C THR A 37 -2.76 15.12 28.13
N LEU A 38 -2.13 15.49 29.25
CA LEU A 38 -0.89 16.26 29.25
C LEU A 38 0.25 15.49 28.60
N LEU A 39 0.46 14.21 28.98
CA LEU A 39 1.49 13.38 28.36
C LEU A 39 1.29 13.27 26.84
N ARG A 40 0.05 13.04 26.41
CA ARG A 40 -0.29 12.97 24.99
C ARG A 40 -0.08 14.30 24.26
N LEU A 41 -0.37 15.43 24.91
CA LEU A 41 -0.10 16.76 24.35
C LEU A 41 1.39 17.05 24.23
N MET A 42 2.23 16.58 25.15
CA MET A 42 3.69 16.67 25.03
C MET A 42 4.23 15.88 23.84
N LEU A 43 3.66 14.71 23.57
CA LEU A 43 4.03 13.93 22.40
C LEU A 43 3.50 14.56 21.09
N TYR A 44 2.28 15.07 21.13
CA TYR A 44 1.66 15.79 20.02
C TYR A 44 2.47 17.05 19.65
N SER A 45 2.97 17.78 20.64
CA SER A 45 3.72 19.02 20.43
C SER A 45 5.09 18.82 19.78
N ILE A 46 5.65 17.61 19.84
CA ILE A 46 6.90 17.24 19.15
C ILE A 46 6.66 16.53 17.81
N GLY A 47 5.44 16.65 17.26
CA GLY A 47 5.12 16.22 15.90
C GLY A 47 4.51 14.82 15.77
N TYR A 48 4.37 14.05 16.85
CA TYR A 48 3.72 12.74 16.75
C TYR A 48 2.22 12.84 16.44
N SER A 49 1.73 11.86 15.70
CA SER A 49 0.29 11.68 15.39
C SER A 49 -0.45 10.99 16.55
N ILE A 50 -0.66 11.73 17.64
CA ILE A 50 -1.28 11.22 18.87
C ILE A 50 -2.81 11.35 18.83
N PRO A 51 -3.58 10.31 19.19
CA PRO A 51 -5.04 10.37 19.23
C PRO A 51 -5.55 11.29 20.35
N ASN A 52 -6.67 11.96 20.07
CA ASN A 52 -7.39 12.81 21.02
C ASN A 52 -7.78 12.07 22.30
N THR A 53 -8.07 12.85 23.34
CA THR A 53 -8.74 12.33 24.54
C THR A 53 -10.22 12.71 24.52
N LYS A 54 -11.04 12.09 25.39
CA LYS A 54 -12.50 12.25 25.37
C LYS A 54 -12.98 13.70 25.38
N HIS A 55 -12.27 14.58 26.09
CA HIS A 55 -12.69 15.96 26.33
C HIS A 55 -11.86 17.01 25.60
N ILE A 56 -10.65 16.68 25.15
CA ILE A 56 -9.74 17.64 24.49
C ILE A 56 -9.42 17.12 23.10
N LYS A 57 -9.72 17.96 22.11
CA LYS A 57 -9.36 17.77 20.70
C LYS A 57 -8.08 18.53 20.40
N PHE A 58 -7.01 17.83 20.05
CA PHE A 58 -5.69 18.45 19.88
C PHE A 58 -5.64 19.40 18.67
N GLU A 59 -6.48 19.17 17.67
CA GLU A 59 -6.69 20.08 16.54
C GLU A 59 -7.27 21.45 16.93
N ASN A 60 -7.88 21.56 18.12
CA ASN A 60 -8.45 22.81 18.63
C ASN A 60 -7.52 23.50 19.64
N CYS A 61 -6.34 22.94 19.88
CA CYS A 61 -5.36 23.46 20.84
C CYS A 61 -4.21 24.15 20.10
N LYS A 62 -3.81 25.32 20.59
CA LYS A 62 -2.49 25.89 20.30
C LYS A 62 -1.52 25.37 21.35
N VAL A 63 -0.53 24.61 20.90
CA VAL A 63 0.47 23.98 21.77
C VAL A 63 1.85 24.48 21.39
N GLU A 64 2.60 24.96 22.37
CA GLU A 64 3.99 25.32 22.20
C GLU A 64 4.83 24.52 23.19
N SER A 65 5.89 23.87 22.74
CA SER A 65 6.81 23.14 23.61
C SER A 65 8.24 23.60 23.39
N GLN A 66 8.92 23.82 24.50
CA GLN A 66 10.34 24.13 24.50
C GLN A 66 11.09 22.89 24.95
N ILE A 67 12.01 22.40 24.12
CA ILE A 67 12.86 21.25 24.44
C ILE A 67 14.34 21.63 24.32
N THR A 68 15.18 21.06 25.17
CA THR A 68 16.63 21.20 25.13
C THR A 68 17.24 19.89 24.61
N LEU A 69 18.03 19.97 23.55
CA LEU A 69 18.82 18.85 23.04
C LEU A 69 20.10 18.68 23.87
N ASP A 70 20.75 17.52 23.79
CA ASP A 70 21.99 17.30 24.56
C ASP A 70 23.19 18.10 24.03
N SER A 71 23.05 18.71 22.85
CA SER A 71 23.96 19.76 22.37
C SER A 71 23.87 21.06 23.19
N GLY A 72 22.88 21.19 24.08
CA GLY A 72 22.52 22.44 24.75
C GLY A 72 21.61 23.34 23.93
N GLU A 73 21.31 22.95 22.69
CA GLU A 73 20.42 23.72 21.81
C GLU A 73 18.97 23.65 22.28
N VAL A 74 18.30 24.79 22.24
CA VAL A 74 16.90 24.92 22.62
C VAL A 74 16.04 25.04 21.37
N LEU A 75 15.09 24.11 21.23
CA LEU A 75 14.10 24.11 20.16
C LEU A 75 12.75 24.55 20.70
N VAL A 76 12.04 25.40 19.96
CA VAL A 76 10.65 25.76 20.25
C VAL A 76 9.77 25.20 19.14
N LEU A 77 8.82 24.36 19.51
CA LEU A 77 7.89 23.67 18.61
C LEU A 77 6.49 24.21 18.81
N CYS A 78 5.92 24.86 17.80
CA CYS A 78 4.59 25.43 17.82
C CYS A 78 3.65 24.61 16.93
N ARG A 79 2.57 24.10 17.49
CA ARG A 79 1.57 23.31 16.77
C ARG A 79 0.17 23.85 17.04
N GLU A 80 -0.44 24.42 15.99
CA GLU A 80 -1.80 24.97 16.00
C GLU A 80 -2.77 24.15 15.15
N SER A 81 -2.25 23.18 14.38
CA SER A 81 -3.04 22.30 13.50
C SER A 81 -2.53 20.87 13.59
N ARG A 82 -3.36 19.93 13.15
CA ARG A 82 -2.93 18.54 12.93
C ARG A 82 -1.95 18.42 11.76
N ASP A 83 -2.10 19.27 10.76
CA ASP A 83 -1.48 19.10 9.45
C ASP A 83 -0.09 19.73 9.34
N TYR A 84 0.30 20.58 10.30
CA TYR A 84 1.62 21.19 10.29
C TYR A 84 2.13 21.51 11.70
N ILE A 85 3.44 21.71 11.79
CA ILE A 85 4.16 22.13 12.99
C ILE A 85 5.29 23.07 12.60
N GLU A 86 5.51 24.12 13.40
CA GLU A 86 6.60 25.07 13.21
C GLU A 86 7.72 24.77 14.20
N LEU A 87 8.94 24.63 13.70
CA LEU A 87 10.16 24.55 14.49
C LEU A 87 10.88 25.89 14.45
N LYS A 88 11.12 26.48 15.61
CA LYS A 88 11.91 27.71 15.75
C LYS A 88 13.27 27.37 16.35
N GLN A 89 14.34 27.75 15.63
CA GLN A 89 15.73 27.45 15.97
C GLN A 89 16.60 28.63 15.50
N ASN A 90 17.37 29.24 16.40
CA ASN A 90 18.35 30.31 16.07
C ASN A 90 17.77 31.39 15.12
N ASP A 91 16.64 31.99 15.48
CA ASP A 91 15.85 32.98 14.72
C ASP A 91 15.25 32.51 13.37
N SER A 92 15.51 31.26 12.96
CA SER A 92 14.83 30.64 11.82
C SER A 92 13.54 29.95 12.25
N VAL A 93 12.53 30.01 11.39
CA VAL A 93 11.27 29.28 11.56
C VAL A 93 11.08 28.39 10.34
N VAL A 94 10.94 27.10 10.57
CA VAL A 94 10.70 26.10 9.52
C VAL A 94 9.38 25.40 9.79
N THR A 95 8.50 25.39 8.79
CA THR A 95 7.22 24.68 8.85
C THR A 95 7.35 23.28 8.25
N TYR A 96 6.91 22.28 8.99
CA TYR A 96 6.84 20.88 8.57
C TYR A 96 5.39 20.47 8.36
N VAL A 97 5.08 19.84 7.22
CA VAL A 97 3.75 19.31 6.92
C VAL A 97 3.66 17.88 7.46
N LEU A 98 2.65 17.57 8.26
CA LEU A 98 2.46 16.28 8.89
C LEU A 98 1.34 15.48 8.19
N PRO A 99 1.49 14.15 8.01
CA PRO A 99 2.61 13.31 8.46
C PRO A 99 3.78 13.23 7.47
N SER A 100 3.76 13.91 6.33
CA SER A 100 4.77 13.76 5.27
C SER A 100 6.20 14.07 5.73
N ASP A 101 6.37 15.09 6.56
CA ASP A 101 7.65 15.57 7.04
C ASP A 101 7.95 15.14 8.49
N GLU A 102 7.12 14.27 9.09
CA GLU A 102 7.29 13.78 10.47
C GLU A 102 8.68 13.17 10.69
N ALA A 103 9.12 12.33 9.76
CA ALA A 103 10.46 11.72 9.80
C ALA A 103 11.57 12.77 9.72
N ALA A 104 11.41 13.81 8.89
CA ALA A 104 12.41 14.87 8.75
C ALA A 104 12.54 15.71 10.02
N LEU A 105 11.42 16.03 10.66
CA LEU A 105 11.38 16.69 11.96
C LEU A 105 12.05 15.84 13.05
N HIS A 106 11.70 14.56 13.13
CA HIS A 106 12.23 13.66 14.16
C HIS A 106 13.73 13.36 14.00
N LYS A 107 14.28 13.44 12.78
CA LYS A 107 15.74 13.41 12.57
C LYS A 107 16.45 14.51 13.35
N ILE A 108 15.85 15.71 13.40
CA ILE A 108 16.41 16.87 14.09
C ILE A 108 16.24 16.69 15.60
N ILE A 109 15.02 16.39 16.06
CA ILE A 109 14.71 16.26 17.50
C ILE A 109 15.55 15.16 18.17
N PHE A 110 15.73 14.02 17.49
CA PHE A 110 16.38 12.84 18.08
C PHE A 110 17.79 12.59 17.56
N LYS A 111 18.34 13.44 16.69
CA LYS A 111 19.68 13.26 16.10
C LYS A 111 19.89 11.87 15.49
N ALA A 112 18.82 11.29 14.92
CA ALA A 112 18.81 9.94 14.37
C ALA A 112 18.61 10.01 12.85
N ASN A 113 19.34 9.21 12.08
CA ASN A 113 19.27 9.26 10.61
C ASN A 113 18.52 8.07 9.99
N TYR A 114 18.45 6.94 10.70
CA TYR A 114 17.87 5.69 10.22
C TYR A 114 16.35 5.68 10.44
N PRO A 115 15.52 5.57 9.38
CA PRO A 115 14.06 5.54 9.52
C PRO A 115 13.55 4.44 10.45
N GLU A 116 14.17 3.26 10.40
CA GLU A 116 13.81 2.15 11.27
C GLU A 116 14.06 2.46 12.75
N LEU A 117 15.11 3.22 13.07
CA LEU A 117 15.35 3.70 14.44
C LEU A 117 14.30 4.73 14.84
N ILE A 118 14.12 5.79 14.04
CA ILE A 118 13.21 6.91 14.30
C ILE A 118 11.78 6.42 14.56
N ASN A 119 11.27 5.54 13.69
CA ASN A 119 9.90 5.02 13.78
C ASN A 119 9.64 4.24 15.08
N ASN A 120 10.70 3.77 15.75
CA ASN A 120 10.61 2.96 16.95
C ASN A 120 10.91 3.72 18.26
N LEU A 121 11.39 4.97 18.18
CA LEU A 121 11.82 5.74 19.36
C LEU A 121 10.70 5.97 20.38
N LEU A 122 9.49 6.36 19.94
CA LEU A 122 8.36 6.55 20.84
C LEU A 122 8.03 5.27 21.63
N GLY A 123 8.21 4.13 20.96
CA GLY A 123 8.04 2.80 21.54
C GLY A 123 9.10 2.41 22.57
N ILE A 124 10.09 3.27 22.84
CA ILE A 124 11.12 3.04 23.84
C ILE A 124 10.92 3.97 25.04
N PHE A 125 10.69 5.26 24.79
CA PHE A 125 10.67 6.25 25.86
C PHE A 125 9.27 6.57 26.44
N TYR A 126 8.19 6.14 25.79
CA TYR A 126 6.82 6.39 26.25
C TYR A 126 6.04 5.10 26.57
N PHE A 127 5.53 5.02 27.79
CA PHE A 127 4.68 3.93 28.29
C PHE A 127 3.25 4.43 28.45
N ASP A 128 2.41 4.15 27.44
CA ASP A 128 0.97 4.42 27.48
C ASP A 128 0.25 3.59 28.55
N GLN A 129 -0.79 4.19 29.16
CA GLN A 129 -1.55 3.59 30.26
C GLN A 129 -2.15 2.22 29.92
N GLU A 130 -2.64 2.01 28.69
CA GLU A 130 -3.33 0.78 28.32
C GLU A 130 -2.37 -0.25 27.75
N LYS A 131 -1.66 0.12 26.67
CA LYS A 131 -0.84 -0.82 25.89
C LYS A 131 0.64 -0.73 26.18
N GLY A 132 1.11 0.36 26.78
CA GLY A 132 2.54 0.59 27.02
C GLY A 132 3.18 -0.44 27.95
N TRP A 133 2.40 -1.01 28.86
CA TRP A 133 2.84 -2.00 29.85
C TRP A 133 2.70 -3.46 29.39
N THR A 134 2.13 -3.69 28.21
CA THR A 134 1.97 -5.02 27.59
C THR A 134 2.71 -5.16 26.27
N LEU A 135 3.22 -4.04 25.73
CA LEU A 135 3.99 -3.98 24.50
C LEU A 135 5.44 -4.42 24.73
N LEU A 136 5.73 -5.71 24.51
CA LEU A 136 7.10 -6.21 24.63
C LEU A 136 7.92 -5.93 23.38
N ASN A 137 7.70 -6.68 22.29
CA ASN A 137 8.60 -6.66 21.14
C ASN A 137 7.98 -6.16 19.84
N ARG A 138 6.67 -6.36 19.62
CA ARG A 138 5.96 -5.84 18.45
C ARG A 138 4.54 -5.44 18.83
N GLY A 139 4.09 -4.30 18.33
CA GLY A 139 2.72 -3.86 18.54
C GLY A 139 2.52 -2.38 18.32
N VAL A 140 1.38 -1.88 18.83
CA VAL A 140 0.99 -0.47 18.72
C VAL A 140 1.35 0.22 20.03
N VAL A 141 2.15 1.28 19.95
CA VAL A 141 2.48 2.13 21.09
C VAL A 141 1.26 2.96 21.46
N ILE A 142 0.78 3.75 20.50
CA ILE A 142 -0.40 4.61 20.62
C ILE A 142 -0.88 5.04 19.23
N GLY A 143 -2.19 5.07 19.01
CA GLY A 143 -2.77 5.46 17.71
C GLY A 143 -2.31 4.53 16.58
N SER A 144 -1.71 5.10 15.54
CA SER A 144 -1.10 4.37 14.42
C SER A 144 0.39 4.06 14.62
N ILE A 145 1.01 4.60 15.68
CA ILE A 145 2.45 4.49 15.91
C ILE A 145 2.77 3.10 16.46
N ARG A 146 3.73 2.43 15.82
CA ARG A 146 4.08 1.05 16.12
C ARG A 146 5.47 0.96 16.73
N PHE A 147 5.71 -0.18 17.37
CA PHE A 147 7.02 -0.60 17.82
C PHE A 147 7.32 -2.00 17.26
N ASN A 148 8.57 -2.21 16.88
CA ASN A 148 9.10 -3.43 16.31
C ASN A 148 10.60 -3.54 16.67
N ILE A 149 10.92 -4.49 17.54
CA ILE A 149 12.30 -4.71 17.99
C ILE A 149 13.27 -5.00 16.84
N GLU A 150 12.84 -5.71 15.80
CA GLU A 150 13.73 -6.00 14.67
C GLU A 150 14.09 -4.74 13.88
N GLU A 151 13.14 -3.83 13.68
CA GLU A 151 13.40 -2.53 13.06
C GLU A 151 14.32 -1.69 13.94
N LEU A 152 14.08 -1.67 15.25
CA LEU A 152 14.95 -0.97 16.19
C LEU A 152 16.39 -1.50 16.12
N ILE A 153 16.59 -2.82 16.21
CA ILE A 153 17.92 -3.44 16.17
C ILE A 153 18.63 -3.11 14.87
N ARG A 154 17.95 -3.23 13.72
CA ARG A 154 18.54 -2.86 12.43
C ARG A 154 18.85 -1.37 12.35
N GLY A 155 18.00 -0.52 12.89
CA GLY A 155 18.22 0.92 12.96
C GLY A 155 19.46 1.29 13.78
N ILE A 156 19.67 0.65 14.93
CA ILE A 156 20.88 0.85 15.77
C ILE A 156 22.12 0.24 15.12
N ALA A 157 21.98 -0.94 14.51
CA ALA A 157 23.07 -1.64 13.83
C ALA A 157 23.38 -1.07 12.43
N GLU A 158 22.66 -0.04 12.00
CA GLU A 158 22.81 0.62 10.71
C GLU A 158 22.67 -0.35 9.50
N ILE A 159 21.85 -1.38 9.64
CA ILE A 159 21.65 -2.41 8.62
C ILE A 159 20.61 -1.94 7.60
N ASP A 160 21.07 -1.62 6.39
CA ASP A 160 20.17 -1.22 5.31
C ASP A 160 19.49 -2.45 4.65
N CYS A 161 18.17 -2.57 4.86
CA CYS A 161 17.31 -3.55 4.19
C CYS A 161 16.42 -2.94 3.09
N SER A 162 16.65 -1.68 2.70
CA SER A 162 15.78 -0.91 1.79
C SER A 162 15.54 -1.62 0.46
N GLU A 163 16.58 -2.19 -0.14
CA GLU A 163 16.45 -2.93 -1.40
C GLU A 163 15.60 -4.20 -1.24
N LEU A 164 15.81 -4.96 -0.16
CA LEU A 164 15.02 -6.15 0.14
C LEU A 164 13.55 -5.80 0.37
N TYR A 165 13.27 -4.68 1.05
CA TYR A 165 11.91 -4.17 1.20
C TYR A 165 11.27 -3.78 -0.13
N ARG A 166 12.00 -3.08 -0.99
CA ARG A 166 11.52 -2.70 -2.33
C ARG A 166 11.19 -3.95 -3.15
N GLN A 167 12.10 -4.92 -3.18
CA GLN A 167 11.88 -6.20 -3.89
C GLN A 167 10.67 -6.96 -3.34
N LYS A 168 10.53 -7.00 -2.00
CA LYS A 168 9.38 -7.63 -1.34
C LYS A 168 8.07 -6.95 -1.70
N GLU A 169 8.04 -5.62 -1.75
CA GLU A 169 6.82 -4.86 -2.06
C GLU A 169 6.40 -5.05 -3.52
N THR A 170 7.34 -4.99 -4.47
CA THR A 170 7.06 -5.33 -5.87
C THR A 170 6.44 -6.72 -6.00
N LYS A 171 7.04 -7.73 -5.34
CA LYS A 171 6.52 -9.10 -5.36
C LYS A 171 5.14 -9.22 -4.69
N ARG A 172 4.87 -8.45 -3.64
CA ARG A 172 3.55 -8.40 -2.99
C ARG A 172 2.49 -7.82 -3.90
N GLN A 173 2.81 -6.75 -4.63
CA GLN A 173 1.90 -6.16 -5.61
C GLN A 173 1.61 -7.15 -6.74
N ASP A 174 2.62 -7.88 -7.23
CA ASP A 174 2.40 -8.92 -8.22
C ASP A 174 1.57 -10.08 -7.66
N LEU A 175 1.82 -10.50 -6.41
CA LEU A 175 1.02 -11.53 -5.75
C LEU A 175 -0.46 -11.12 -5.64
N LEU A 176 -0.75 -9.85 -5.35
CA LEU A 176 -2.10 -9.28 -5.35
C LEU A 176 -2.77 -9.42 -6.72
N LYS A 177 -2.07 -9.08 -7.81
CA LYS A 177 -2.58 -9.25 -9.18
C LYS A 177 -2.90 -10.72 -9.48
N TYR A 178 -1.98 -11.63 -9.14
CA TYR A 178 -2.19 -13.07 -9.33
C TYR A 178 -3.36 -13.60 -8.50
N LYS A 179 -3.54 -13.13 -7.25
CA LYS A 179 -4.71 -13.49 -6.42
C LYS A 179 -6.02 -12.99 -7.03
N GLN A 180 -6.04 -11.79 -7.60
CA GLN A 180 -7.20 -11.28 -8.34
C GLN A 180 -7.51 -12.14 -9.57
N MET A 181 -6.50 -12.49 -10.38
CA MET A 181 -6.67 -13.40 -11.52
C MET A 181 -7.22 -14.76 -11.08
N PHE A 182 -6.76 -15.28 -9.95
CA PHE A 182 -7.27 -16.53 -9.37
C PHE A 182 -8.72 -16.42 -8.93
N SER A 183 -9.10 -15.27 -8.36
CA SER A 183 -10.50 -14.97 -7.99
C SER A 183 -11.40 -14.98 -9.23
N VAL A 184 -10.92 -14.39 -10.32
CA VAL A 184 -11.63 -14.38 -11.61
C VAL A 184 -11.79 -15.79 -12.17
N SER A 185 -10.75 -16.63 -12.14
CA SER A 185 -10.90 -18.03 -12.58
C SER A 185 -11.92 -18.82 -11.75
N LYS A 186 -12.01 -18.54 -10.44
CA LYS A 186 -13.03 -19.19 -9.59
C LYS A 186 -14.44 -18.70 -9.91
N TYR A 187 -14.57 -17.44 -10.28
CA TYR A 187 -15.84 -16.88 -10.75
C TYR A 187 -16.26 -17.44 -12.11
N GLN A 188 -15.31 -17.72 -13.02
CA GLN A 188 -15.59 -18.43 -14.26
C GLN A 188 -16.15 -19.83 -14.00
N GLU A 189 -15.55 -20.59 -13.06
CA GLU A 189 -16.07 -21.91 -12.66
C GLU A 189 -17.52 -21.82 -12.14
N THR A 190 -17.88 -20.78 -11.39
CA THR A 190 -19.27 -20.58 -10.93
C THR A 190 -20.22 -20.28 -12.09
N ILE A 191 -19.83 -19.39 -13.02
CA ILE A 191 -20.62 -19.10 -14.22
C ILE A 191 -20.81 -20.40 -15.04
N ASP A 192 -19.76 -21.15 -15.30
CA ASP A 192 -19.82 -22.39 -16.08
C ASP A 192 -20.70 -23.44 -15.39
N SER A 193 -20.69 -23.49 -14.06
CA SER A 193 -21.55 -24.39 -13.28
C SER A 193 -23.04 -24.00 -13.30
N GLU A 194 -23.35 -22.70 -13.31
CA GLU A 194 -24.72 -22.18 -13.45
C GLU A 194 -25.22 -22.30 -14.90
N SER A 195 -24.31 -22.11 -15.86
CA SER A 195 -24.53 -22.28 -17.31
C SER A 195 -24.86 -23.72 -17.70
N ASN A 196 -24.41 -24.71 -16.92
CA ASN A 196 -24.72 -26.13 -17.17
C ASN A 196 -26.21 -26.50 -16.97
N ASN A 197 -27.06 -25.58 -16.49
CA ASN A 197 -28.53 -25.73 -16.51
C ASN A 197 -29.22 -25.02 -17.69
N LEU A 198 -28.47 -24.30 -18.54
CA LEU A 198 -28.98 -23.59 -19.72
C LEU A 198 -28.02 -23.72 -20.92
N ALA A 199 -27.26 -24.81 -21.00
CA ALA A 199 -26.40 -25.14 -22.14
C ALA A 199 -27.24 -25.62 -23.35
N GLY A 200 -28.07 -24.73 -23.88
CA GLY A 200 -28.35 -24.72 -25.31
C GLY A 200 -27.35 -23.76 -25.94
N GLU A 201 -26.48 -24.23 -26.83
CA GLU A 201 -25.77 -23.36 -27.76
C GLU A 201 -26.80 -22.38 -28.32
N SER A 202 -26.72 -21.10 -27.95
CA SER A 202 -27.69 -20.11 -28.39
C SER A 202 -27.68 -20.12 -29.92
N TYR A 203 -28.78 -20.54 -30.53
CA TYR A 203 -28.96 -20.70 -31.98
C TYR A 203 -28.50 -19.45 -32.78
N ASN A 204 -28.49 -18.28 -32.13
CA ASN A 204 -27.93 -17.03 -32.62
C ASN A 204 -26.43 -17.10 -33.00
N SER A 205 -25.60 -17.82 -32.25
CA SER A 205 -24.16 -18.01 -32.55
C SER A 205 -23.94 -18.72 -33.89
N LEU A 206 -24.80 -19.69 -34.22
CA LEU A 206 -24.77 -20.42 -35.49
C LEU A 206 -25.22 -19.53 -36.67
N ILE A 207 -26.23 -18.68 -36.47
CA ILE A 207 -26.70 -17.72 -37.48
C ILE A 207 -25.62 -16.65 -37.75
N ASP A 208 -25.01 -16.09 -36.71
CA ASP A 208 -23.97 -15.06 -36.84
C ASP A 208 -22.72 -15.60 -37.55
N SER A 209 -22.32 -16.85 -37.26
CA SER A 209 -21.23 -17.53 -37.97
C SER A 209 -21.53 -17.68 -39.47
N LYS A 210 -22.75 -18.09 -39.83
CA LYS A 210 -23.19 -18.20 -41.24
C LYS A 210 -23.21 -16.85 -41.95
N ILE A 211 -23.74 -15.80 -41.30
CA ILE A 211 -23.75 -14.44 -41.85
C ILE A 211 -22.32 -13.94 -42.12
N ASN A 212 -21.39 -14.18 -41.19
CA ASN A 212 -19.99 -13.78 -41.36
C ASN A 212 -19.31 -14.53 -42.51
N GLN A 213 -19.56 -15.83 -42.65
CA GLN A 213 -19.05 -16.62 -43.78
C GLN A 213 -19.58 -16.11 -45.12
N CYS A 214 -20.88 -15.81 -45.22
CA CYS A 214 -21.49 -15.23 -46.41
C CYS A 214 -20.92 -13.83 -46.72
N LYS A 215 -20.73 -12.96 -45.70
CA LYS A 215 -20.15 -11.61 -45.86
C LYS A 215 -18.71 -11.66 -46.36
N MET A 216 -17.89 -12.60 -45.89
CA MET A 216 -16.54 -12.79 -46.40
C MET A 216 -16.56 -13.18 -47.89
N ARG A 217 -17.39 -14.15 -48.27
CA ARG A 217 -17.53 -14.60 -49.66
C ARG A 217 -18.07 -13.49 -50.57
N HIS A 218 -19.04 -12.72 -50.09
CA HIS A 218 -19.60 -11.56 -50.78
C HIS A 218 -18.52 -10.50 -51.07
N ASN A 219 -17.66 -10.19 -50.09
CA ASN A 219 -16.56 -9.24 -50.27
C ASN A 219 -15.50 -9.72 -51.27
N LEU A 220 -15.20 -11.02 -51.31
CA LEU A 220 -14.29 -11.59 -52.31
C LEU A 220 -14.86 -11.44 -53.73
N LEU A 221 -16.14 -11.78 -53.94
CA LEU A 221 -16.79 -11.62 -55.24
C LEU A 221 -16.87 -10.15 -55.67
N LYS A 222 -17.12 -9.22 -54.73
CA LYS A 222 -17.12 -7.77 -55.00
C LYS A 222 -15.78 -7.28 -55.54
N LYS A 223 -14.68 -7.72 -54.92
CA LYS A 223 -13.31 -7.37 -55.35
C LYS A 223 -13.03 -7.90 -56.76
N GLU A 224 -13.42 -9.13 -57.05
CA GLU A 224 -13.21 -9.73 -58.37
C GLU A 224 -14.07 -9.05 -59.46
N LEU A 225 -15.32 -8.66 -59.17
CA LEU A 225 -16.14 -7.85 -60.07
C LEU A 225 -15.48 -6.50 -60.38
N SER A 226 -15.00 -5.80 -59.36
CA SER A 226 -14.30 -4.53 -59.54
C SER A 226 -13.03 -4.68 -60.39
N ARG A 227 -12.30 -5.78 -60.23
CA ARG A 227 -11.12 -6.10 -61.05
C ARG A 227 -11.51 -6.31 -62.51
N ILE A 228 -12.53 -7.12 -62.79
CA ILE A 228 -12.98 -7.38 -64.16
C ILE A 228 -13.51 -6.10 -64.82
N ASP A 229 -14.27 -5.29 -64.09
CA ASP A 229 -14.77 -4.00 -64.57
C ASP A 229 -13.64 -3.04 -64.95
N LYS A 230 -12.56 -3.01 -64.15
CA LYS A 230 -11.37 -2.24 -64.46
C LYS A 230 -10.71 -2.71 -65.76
N VAL A 231 -10.50 -4.01 -65.92
CA VAL A 231 -9.87 -4.60 -67.12
C VAL A 231 -10.72 -4.36 -68.37
N LEU A 232 -12.05 -4.50 -68.27
CA LEU A 232 -12.95 -4.21 -69.39
C LEU A 232 -12.89 -2.73 -69.80
N LYS A 233 -12.80 -1.81 -68.83
CA LYS A 233 -12.64 -0.37 -69.11
C LYS A 233 -11.30 -0.08 -69.79
N GLU A 234 -10.21 -0.68 -69.31
CA GLU A 234 -8.88 -0.54 -69.92
C GLU A 234 -8.86 -1.08 -71.36
N ASN A 235 -9.47 -2.25 -71.62
CA ASN A 235 -9.61 -2.79 -72.96
C ASN A 235 -10.42 -1.87 -73.89
N LYS A 236 -11.48 -1.20 -73.38
CA LYS A 236 -12.22 -0.20 -74.17
C LYS A 236 -11.33 1.00 -74.53
N HIS A 237 -10.54 1.51 -73.59
CA HIS A 237 -9.58 2.58 -73.87
C HIS A 237 -8.54 2.14 -74.90
N PHE A 238 -8.04 0.91 -74.80
CA PHE A 238 -7.10 0.34 -75.76
C PHE A 238 -7.69 0.25 -77.18
N ARG A 239 -8.95 -0.18 -77.32
CA ARG A 239 -9.64 -0.22 -78.64
C ARG A 239 -9.68 1.15 -79.30
N ASN A 240 -10.09 2.17 -78.55
CA ASN A 240 -10.16 3.53 -79.06
C ASN A 240 -8.76 4.05 -79.44
N PHE A 241 -7.77 3.82 -78.58
CA PHE A 241 -6.40 4.25 -78.81
C PHE A 241 -5.78 3.62 -80.08
N ILE A 242 -5.97 2.32 -80.31
CA ILE A 242 -5.50 1.66 -81.53
C ILE A 242 -6.19 2.23 -82.78
N GLY A 243 -7.49 2.51 -82.70
CA GLY A 243 -8.22 3.13 -83.79
C GLY A 243 -7.69 4.53 -84.14
N GLU A 244 -7.26 5.30 -83.16
CA GLU A 244 -6.76 6.67 -83.32
C GLU A 244 -5.30 6.74 -83.81
N ILE A 245 -4.45 5.78 -83.43
CA ILE A 245 -3.00 5.88 -83.69
C ILE A 245 -2.61 5.62 -85.17
N GLY A 246 -3.50 5.03 -85.97
CA GLY A 246 -3.28 4.80 -87.40
C GLY A 246 -2.15 3.81 -87.71
N LEU A 247 -1.96 2.78 -86.88
CA LEU A 247 -0.89 1.80 -87.02
C LEU A 247 -1.02 0.98 -88.32
N LEU A 248 0.06 0.86 -89.10
CA LEU A 248 0.11 0.08 -90.34
C LEU A 248 1.05 -1.13 -90.19
N VAL A 249 0.60 -2.32 -90.57
CA VAL A 249 1.42 -3.54 -90.61
C VAL A 249 1.65 -3.95 -92.06
N LYS A 250 2.91 -4.20 -92.42
CA LYS A 250 3.29 -4.72 -93.74
C LYS A 250 3.27 -6.25 -93.72
N THR A 251 2.50 -6.84 -94.64
CA THR A 251 2.41 -8.28 -94.82
C THR A 251 3.63 -8.84 -95.56
N PRO A 252 3.90 -10.17 -95.49
CA PRO A 252 4.98 -10.82 -96.25
C PRO A 252 4.87 -10.63 -97.77
N ASN A 253 3.64 -10.38 -98.28
CA ASN A 253 3.37 -10.16 -99.70
C ASN A 253 3.61 -8.71 -100.16
N GLY A 254 3.98 -7.81 -99.23
CA GLY A 254 4.32 -6.41 -99.53
C GLY A 254 3.19 -5.41 -99.25
N ASP A 255 1.94 -5.87 -99.09
CA ASP A 255 0.78 -5.03 -98.81
C ASP A 255 0.78 -4.48 -97.37
N THR A 256 0.28 -3.26 -97.18
CA THR A 256 0.12 -2.63 -95.86
C THR A 256 -1.34 -2.64 -95.40
N ILE A 257 -1.58 -3.15 -94.19
CA ILE A 257 -2.90 -3.24 -93.56
C ILE A 257 -2.94 -2.32 -92.34
N ALA A 258 -3.92 -1.43 -92.25
CA ALA A 258 -4.15 -0.62 -91.06
C ALA A 258 -4.72 -1.47 -89.92
N VAL A 259 -4.14 -1.41 -88.73
CA VAL A 259 -4.68 -2.08 -87.55
C VAL A 259 -5.86 -1.29 -87.05
N THR A 260 -6.99 -1.97 -86.93
CA THR A 260 -8.26 -1.43 -86.44
C THR A 260 -8.80 -2.36 -85.37
N GLU A 261 -9.80 -1.91 -84.62
CA GLU A 261 -10.44 -2.72 -83.58
C GLU A 261 -11.03 -4.05 -84.08
N ASN A 262 -11.21 -4.19 -85.40
CA ASN A 262 -11.84 -5.34 -86.05
C ASN A 262 -10.84 -6.37 -86.57
N ASN A 263 -9.54 -6.06 -86.61
CA ASN A 263 -8.53 -6.97 -87.17
C ASN A 263 -7.47 -7.43 -86.15
N ILE A 264 -7.66 -7.13 -84.86
CA ILE A 264 -6.87 -7.73 -83.78
C ILE A 264 -7.46 -9.09 -83.41
N VAL A 265 -6.75 -10.15 -83.77
CA VAL A 265 -7.13 -11.53 -83.48
C VAL A 265 -7.14 -11.78 -81.97
N GLY A 266 -8.21 -12.41 -81.46
CA GLY A 266 -8.36 -12.79 -80.04
C GLY A 266 -8.81 -11.67 -79.09
N LEU A 267 -8.87 -10.41 -79.55
CA LEU A 267 -9.30 -9.29 -78.71
C LEU A 267 -10.79 -9.38 -78.34
N ASN A 268 -11.64 -9.66 -79.33
CA ASN A 268 -13.07 -9.86 -79.10
C ASN A 268 -13.33 -11.07 -78.22
N ASP A 269 -12.67 -12.20 -78.50
CA ASP A 269 -12.82 -13.43 -77.72
C ASP A 269 -12.44 -13.21 -76.24
N ALA A 270 -11.36 -12.46 -75.97
CA ALA A 270 -10.94 -12.12 -74.62
C ALA A 270 -11.94 -11.19 -73.89
N ILE A 271 -12.52 -10.23 -74.61
CA ILE A 271 -13.54 -9.33 -74.07
C ILE A 271 -14.83 -10.12 -73.78
N ASP A 272 -15.27 -10.97 -74.70
CA ASP A 272 -16.46 -11.80 -74.54
C ASP A 272 -16.30 -12.78 -73.39
N PHE A 273 -15.11 -13.38 -73.24
CA PHE A 273 -14.77 -14.19 -72.08
C PHE A 273 -14.88 -13.40 -70.77
N LEU A 274 -14.33 -12.18 -70.71
CA LEU A 274 -14.41 -11.32 -69.52
C LEU A 274 -15.86 -10.91 -69.22
N VAL A 275 -16.67 -10.62 -70.23
CA VAL A 275 -18.10 -10.31 -70.09
C VAL A 275 -18.88 -11.51 -69.58
N ALA A 276 -18.62 -12.71 -70.10
CA ALA A 276 -19.25 -13.95 -69.63
C ALA A 276 -18.86 -14.26 -68.18
N LYS A 277 -17.56 -14.14 -67.84
CA LYS A 277 -17.06 -14.31 -66.47
C LYS A 277 -17.69 -13.31 -65.50
N ARG A 278 -17.80 -12.04 -65.91
CA ARG A 278 -18.45 -10.98 -65.12
C ARG A 278 -19.91 -11.33 -64.82
N LYS A 279 -20.67 -11.77 -65.82
CA LYS A 279 -22.08 -12.18 -65.65
C LYS A 279 -22.21 -13.31 -64.63
N LEU A 280 -21.37 -14.34 -64.73
CA LEU A 280 -21.37 -15.47 -63.81
C LEU A 280 -21.09 -15.04 -62.36
N ILE A 281 -20.06 -14.22 -62.15
CA ILE A 281 -19.69 -13.73 -60.82
C ILE A 281 -20.77 -12.80 -60.26
N ALA A 282 -21.39 -11.97 -61.08
CA ALA A 282 -22.50 -11.11 -60.67
C ALA A 282 -23.72 -11.92 -60.21
N THR A 283 -24.03 -13.03 -60.89
CA THR A 283 -25.09 -13.95 -60.45
C THR A 283 -24.76 -14.56 -59.09
N GLN A 284 -23.53 -15.04 -58.89
CA GLN A 284 -23.10 -15.58 -57.58
C GLN A 284 -23.13 -14.52 -56.48
N TYR A 285 -22.72 -13.29 -56.79
CA TYR A 285 -22.76 -12.17 -55.86
C TYR A 285 -24.19 -11.89 -55.38
N ASN A 286 -25.15 -11.83 -56.33
CA ASN A 286 -26.56 -11.60 -56.01
C ASN A 286 -27.19 -12.76 -55.23
N GLN A 287 -26.79 -14.01 -55.51
CA GLN A 287 -27.23 -15.19 -54.73
C GLN A 287 -26.78 -15.10 -53.28
N ILE A 288 -25.51 -14.81 -53.04
CA ILE A 288 -24.98 -14.66 -51.67
C ILE A 288 -25.61 -13.46 -50.98
N GLN A 289 -25.84 -12.35 -51.69
CA GLN A 289 -26.53 -11.21 -51.12
C GLN A 289 -27.97 -11.54 -50.70
N ALA A 290 -28.69 -12.36 -51.50
CA ALA A 290 -30.01 -12.86 -51.14
C ALA A 290 -29.97 -13.80 -49.92
N GLU A 291 -28.96 -14.65 -49.81
CA GLU A 291 -28.72 -15.49 -48.61
C GLU A 291 -28.44 -14.63 -47.36
N ILE A 292 -27.60 -13.59 -47.47
CA ILE A 292 -27.35 -12.65 -46.37
C ILE A 292 -28.66 -11.99 -45.95
N CYS A 293 -29.46 -11.49 -46.89
CA CYS A 293 -30.76 -10.90 -46.57
C CYS A 293 -31.75 -11.90 -45.95
N LYS A 294 -31.68 -13.18 -46.33
CA LYS A 294 -32.49 -14.25 -45.73
C LYS A 294 -32.08 -14.49 -44.28
N TYR A 295 -30.79 -14.70 -44.01
CA TYR A 295 -30.28 -14.90 -42.65
C TYR A 295 -30.48 -13.66 -41.77
N GLU A 296 -30.35 -12.44 -42.30
CA GLU A 296 -30.64 -11.21 -41.55
C GLU A 296 -32.13 -11.03 -41.24
N LYS A 297 -33.04 -11.54 -42.09
CA LYS A 297 -34.48 -11.59 -41.79
C LYS A 297 -34.83 -12.65 -40.75
N GLU A 298 -34.23 -13.84 -40.84
CA GLU A 298 -34.38 -14.90 -39.82
C GLU A 298 -33.92 -14.38 -38.46
N ARG A 299 -32.77 -13.71 -38.41
CA ARG A 299 -32.25 -13.07 -37.18
C ARG A 299 -33.21 -12.03 -36.61
N ARG A 300 -33.80 -11.16 -37.44
CA ARG A 300 -34.76 -10.14 -36.98
C ARG A 300 -36.09 -10.72 -36.51
N PHE A 301 -36.55 -11.80 -37.14
CA PHE A 301 -37.79 -12.46 -36.75
C PHE A 301 -37.64 -13.19 -35.41
N GLU A 302 -36.48 -13.82 -35.16
CA GLU A 302 -36.14 -14.38 -33.84
C GLU A 302 -35.87 -13.30 -32.79
N GLU A 303 -35.17 -12.21 -33.11
CA GLU A 303 -35.00 -11.05 -32.22
C GLU A 303 -36.38 -10.49 -31.76
N GLN A 304 -37.38 -10.48 -32.66
CA GLN A 304 -38.75 -10.07 -32.33
C GLN A 304 -39.51 -11.11 -31.50
N GLN A 305 -39.32 -12.41 -31.73
CA GLN A 305 -39.94 -13.47 -30.92
C GLN A 305 -39.32 -13.59 -29.52
N LEU A 306 -38.00 -13.35 -29.40
CA LEU A 306 -37.26 -13.32 -28.14
C LEU A 306 -37.54 -12.06 -27.32
N SER A 307 -37.91 -10.93 -27.96
CA SER A 307 -38.31 -9.71 -27.25
C SER A 307 -39.60 -9.85 -26.41
N PHE A 308 -40.36 -10.93 -26.59
CA PHE A 308 -41.59 -11.23 -25.85
C PHE A 308 -41.36 -12.01 -24.55
N PHE A 309 -40.16 -12.57 -24.33
CA PHE A 309 -39.81 -13.34 -23.14
C PHE A 309 -38.44 -12.90 -22.61
N ASP A 310 -38.44 -11.95 -21.66
CA ASP A 310 -37.39 -11.61 -20.69
C ASP A 310 -35.92 -11.50 -21.16
N ASN A 311 -35.41 -10.25 -21.26
CA ASN A 311 -34.28 -9.73 -20.45
C ASN A 311 -33.65 -8.49 -21.11
N VAL A 312 -33.75 -7.34 -20.44
CA VAL A 312 -32.77 -6.25 -20.61
C VAL A 312 -31.47 -6.77 -20.02
N GLU A 313 -30.43 -7.00 -20.84
CA GLU A 313 -29.10 -7.38 -20.34
C GLU A 313 -28.72 -6.49 -19.15
N THR A 314 -28.58 -7.09 -17.98
CA THR A 314 -28.14 -6.38 -16.79
C THR A 314 -26.63 -6.16 -16.86
N ILE A 315 -26.11 -5.23 -16.06
CA ILE A 315 -24.67 -5.02 -15.94
C ILE A 315 -23.96 -6.30 -15.47
N ALA A 316 -24.65 -7.15 -14.68
CA ALA A 316 -24.13 -8.45 -14.24
C ALA A 316 -23.97 -9.41 -15.43
N ASP A 317 -24.95 -9.52 -16.33
CA ASP A 317 -24.87 -10.38 -17.51
C ASP A 317 -23.73 -9.96 -18.46
N ILE A 318 -23.54 -8.64 -18.63
CA ILE A 318 -22.44 -8.08 -19.43
C ILE A 318 -21.10 -8.38 -18.75
N PHE A 319 -21.04 -8.32 -17.42
CA PHE A 319 -19.85 -8.66 -16.65
C PHE A 319 -19.50 -10.15 -16.78
N ASP A 320 -20.48 -11.05 -16.62
CA ASP A 320 -20.30 -12.51 -16.74
C ASP A 320 -19.80 -12.89 -18.13
N LYS A 321 -20.43 -12.36 -19.19
CA LYS A 321 -19.97 -12.56 -20.56
C LYS A 321 -18.54 -12.08 -20.76
N ARG A 322 -18.17 -10.92 -20.22
CA ARG A 322 -16.79 -10.41 -20.33
C ARG A 322 -15.79 -11.27 -19.56
N ILE A 323 -16.13 -11.68 -18.34
CA ILE A 323 -15.25 -12.51 -17.52
C ILE A 323 -15.04 -13.89 -18.16
N SER A 324 -16.08 -14.56 -18.65
CA SER A 324 -15.95 -15.86 -19.32
C SER A 324 -15.08 -15.81 -20.58
N THR A 325 -14.93 -14.65 -21.23
CA THR A 325 -14.05 -14.50 -22.39
C THR A 325 -12.56 -14.32 -22.06
N ILE A 326 -12.20 -14.08 -20.78
CA ILE A 326 -10.80 -13.88 -20.39
C ILE A 326 -10.10 -15.25 -20.34
N PRO A 327 -9.06 -15.48 -21.16
CA PRO A 327 -8.33 -16.76 -21.12
C PRO A 327 -7.42 -16.82 -19.88
N ILE A 328 -7.89 -17.49 -18.82
CA ILE A 328 -7.12 -17.67 -17.58
C ILE A 328 -6.74 -19.15 -17.42
N ASN A 329 -5.44 -19.42 -17.28
CA ASN A 329 -4.95 -20.75 -16.91
C ASN A 329 -4.81 -20.83 -15.38
N GLU A 330 -5.82 -21.40 -14.72
CA GLU A 330 -5.88 -21.52 -13.25
C GLU A 330 -4.63 -22.20 -12.66
N VAL A 331 -4.13 -23.27 -13.31
CA VAL A 331 -2.94 -24.02 -12.86
C VAL A 331 -1.68 -23.15 -12.92
N ALA A 332 -1.50 -22.40 -14.01
CA ALA A 332 -0.39 -21.47 -14.16
C ALA A 332 -0.45 -20.33 -13.14
N VAL A 333 -1.65 -19.79 -12.87
CA VAL A 333 -1.88 -18.75 -11.86
C VAL A 333 -1.56 -19.26 -10.47
N LYS A 334 -2.06 -20.45 -10.07
CA LYS A 334 -1.73 -21.08 -8.78
C LYS A 334 -0.21 -21.30 -8.62
N LYS A 335 0.46 -21.76 -9.67
CA LYS A 335 1.92 -21.95 -9.66
C LYS A 335 2.66 -20.61 -9.51
N GLY A 336 2.17 -19.55 -10.14
CA GLY A 336 2.68 -18.19 -9.98
C GLY A 336 2.53 -17.66 -8.55
N ILE A 337 1.35 -17.85 -7.94
CA ILE A 337 1.09 -17.50 -6.54
C ILE A 337 2.09 -18.22 -5.61
N ALA A 338 2.20 -19.54 -5.72
CA ALA A 338 3.09 -20.32 -4.86
C ALA A 338 4.57 -19.92 -5.01
N LYS A 339 5.00 -19.60 -6.25
CA LYS A 339 6.36 -19.09 -6.52
C LYS A 339 6.59 -17.74 -5.82
N LEU A 340 5.68 -16.79 -5.97
CA LEU A 340 5.78 -15.47 -5.36
C LEU A 340 5.76 -15.53 -3.83
N GLU A 341 4.91 -16.39 -3.25
CA GLU A 341 4.86 -16.61 -1.80
C GLU A 341 6.18 -17.18 -1.27
N LYS A 342 6.79 -18.13 -1.99
CA LYS A 342 8.12 -18.66 -1.66
C LYS A 342 9.20 -17.58 -1.73
N GLU A 343 9.25 -16.80 -2.80
CA GLU A 343 10.24 -15.72 -2.96
C GLU A 343 10.09 -14.65 -1.86
N ILE A 344 8.86 -14.29 -1.48
CA ILE A 344 8.60 -13.37 -0.37
C ILE A 344 9.09 -13.98 0.96
N ALA A 345 8.87 -15.27 1.19
CA ALA A 345 9.35 -15.96 2.39
C ALA A 345 10.89 -16.01 2.45
N GLU A 346 11.56 -16.24 1.31
CA GLU A 346 13.02 -16.19 1.20
C GLU A 346 13.58 -14.80 1.52
N ILE A 347 12.96 -13.74 0.98
CA ILE A 347 13.35 -12.35 1.30
C ILE A 347 13.18 -12.07 2.80
N ASN A 348 12.07 -12.50 3.40
CA ASN A 348 11.85 -12.35 4.84
C ASN A 348 12.91 -13.09 5.67
N SER A 349 13.33 -14.29 5.25
CA SER A 349 14.41 -15.02 5.91
C SER A 349 15.71 -14.24 5.85
N LYS A 350 16.07 -13.70 4.67
CA LYS A 350 17.29 -12.88 4.51
C LYS A 350 17.29 -11.67 5.44
N ILE A 351 16.18 -10.92 5.52
CA ILE A 351 16.04 -9.78 6.44
C ILE A 351 16.23 -10.24 7.90
N LYS A 352 15.65 -11.38 8.26
CA LYS A 352 15.75 -11.94 9.61
C LYS A 352 17.18 -12.35 9.95
N ASP A 353 17.88 -12.97 9.01
CA ASP A 353 19.25 -13.44 9.19
C ASP A 353 20.21 -12.25 9.31
N LEU A 354 20.03 -11.21 8.51
CA LEU A 354 20.74 -9.94 8.65
C LEU A 354 20.50 -9.30 10.03
N THR A 355 19.25 -9.25 10.48
CA THR A 355 18.90 -8.69 11.79
C THR A 355 19.56 -9.48 12.92
N ARG A 356 19.57 -10.82 12.83
CA ARG A 356 20.19 -11.70 13.85
C ARG A 356 21.71 -11.64 13.85
N ALA A 357 22.33 -11.18 12.78
CA ALA A 357 23.78 -10.98 12.74
C ALA A 357 24.23 -9.77 13.58
N ALA A 358 23.31 -8.89 14.00
CA ALA A 358 23.57 -7.70 14.81
C ALA A 358 23.83 -8.03 16.31
N ASN A 359 24.71 -9.00 16.58
CA ASN A 359 25.01 -9.45 17.95
C ASN A 359 25.57 -8.33 18.83
N SER A 360 26.26 -7.35 18.24
CA SER A 360 26.77 -6.17 18.94
C SER A 360 25.67 -5.32 19.59
N VAL A 361 24.44 -5.39 19.09
CA VAL A 361 23.26 -4.68 19.61
C VAL A 361 22.37 -5.63 20.42
N ILE A 362 22.19 -6.86 19.93
CA ILE A 362 21.32 -7.86 20.57
C ILE A 362 21.83 -8.24 21.97
N THR A 363 23.13 -8.55 22.09
CA THR A 363 23.70 -9.05 23.33
C THR A 363 23.64 -8.02 24.47
N PRO A 364 23.97 -6.73 24.27
CA PRO A 364 23.76 -5.71 25.31
C PRO A 364 22.31 -5.55 25.74
N ILE A 365 21.36 -5.49 24.80
CA ILE A 365 19.92 -5.39 25.12
C ILE A 365 19.50 -6.59 25.96
N PHE A 366 19.89 -7.80 25.55
CA PHE A 366 19.58 -9.02 26.29
C PHE A 366 20.17 -9.03 27.70
N ASN A 367 21.47 -8.74 27.83
CA ASN A 367 22.16 -8.74 29.12
C ASN A 367 21.57 -7.72 30.10
N ASN A 368 21.27 -6.51 29.63
CA ASN A 368 20.63 -5.49 30.45
C ASN A 368 19.19 -5.88 30.82
N THR A 369 18.45 -6.48 29.89
CA THR A 369 17.10 -7.00 30.18
C THR A 369 17.16 -8.06 31.28
N ARG A 370 18.08 -9.02 31.17
CA ARG A 370 18.28 -10.09 32.16
C ARG A 370 18.65 -9.50 33.54
N LYS A 371 19.59 -8.56 33.58
CA LYS A 371 19.97 -7.83 34.80
C LYS A 371 18.75 -7.23 35.49
N TYR A 372 17.95 -6.44 34.77
CA TYR A 372 16.77 -5.79 35.34
C TYR A 372 15.67 -6.78 35.76
N LEU A 373 15.48 -7.85 35.00
CA LEU A 373 14.51 -8.90 35.36
C LEU A 373 14.86 -9.59 36.67
N THR A 374 16.14 -9.92 36.89
CA THR A 374 16.62 -10.49 38.15
C THR A 374 16.39 -9.53 39.31
N GLU A 375 16.64 -8.22 39.12
CA GLU A 375 16.36 -7.20 40.15
C GLU A 375 14.87 -7.05 40.47
N LEU A 376 13.99 -7.30 39.49
CA LEU A 376 12.53 -7.28 39.66
C LEU A 376 11.98 -8.60 40.23
N GLY A 377 12.84 -9.51 40.67
CA GLY A 377 12.47 -10.79 41.29
C GLY A 377 11.93 -11.83 40.30
N LEU A 378 12.30 -11.73 39.02
CA LEU A 378 11.98 -12.73 38.00
C LEU A 378 13.21 -13.59 37.70
N ASP A 379 13.00 -14.86 37.37
CA ASP A 379 14.08 -15.78 36.99
C ASP A 379 14.65 -15.42 35.61
N GLY A 380 15.58 -14.47 35.60
CA GLY A 380 16.28 -14.01 34.41
C GLY A 380 17.13 -15.10 33.73
N GLU A 381 17.42 -16.22 34.39
CA GLU A 381 18.20 -17.32 33.79
C GLU A 381 17.38 -18.16 32.81
N SER A 382 16.05 -18.20 33.00
CA SER A 382 15.13 -18.94 32.13
C SER A 382 14.93 -18.30 30.74
N ILE A 383 15.37 -17.06 30.56
CA ILE A 383 15.10 -16.25 29.36
C ILE A 383 16.31 -16.34 28.44
N SER A 384 16.13 -16.90 27.25
CA SER A 384 17.15 -16.94 26.20
C SER A 384 17.07 -15.70 25.29
N GLU A 385 18.13 -15.39 24.53
CA GLU A 385 18.11 -14.30 23.53
C GLU A 385 16.97 -14.43 22.51
N LYS A 386 16.52 -15.66 22.23
CA LYS A 386 15.36 -15.93 21.36
C LYS A 386 14.06 -15.30 21.89
N TYR A 387 14.00 -15.03 23.19
CA TYR A 387 12.86 -14.42 23.85
C TYR A 387 12.64 -12.97 23.38
N LEU A 388 13.70 -12.23 23.01
CA LEU A 388 13.56 -10.89 22.43
C LEU A 388 12.65 -10.90 21.18
N PHE A 389 12.72 -11.99 20.41
CA PHE A 389 12.00 -12.15 19.14
C PHE A 389 10.71 -13.00 19.26
N THR A 390 10.34 -13.46 20.46
CA THR A 390 9.23 -14.41 20.64
C THR A 390 7.88 -13.83 20.22
N SER A 391 7.03 -14.61 19.56
CA SER A 391 5.64 -14.22 19.30
C SER A 391 4.68 -14.67 20.40
N ASN A 392 5.16 -15.46 21.37
CA ASN A 392 4.32 -16.06 22.39
C ASN A 392 4.43 -15.29 23.72
N LEU A 393 3.60 -14.24 23.85
CA LEU A 393 3.50 -13.39 25.05
C LEU A 393 2.29 -13.74 25.92
N LYS A 394 1.40 -14.62 25.44
CA LYS A 394 0.11 -14.94 26.07
C LYS A 394 0.23 -15.84 27.30
N GLU A 395 1.41 -16.41 27.54
CA GLU A 395 1.65 -17.35 28.64
C GLU A 395 2.11 -16.67 29.94
N LEU A 396 2.42 -15.37 29.88
CA LEU A 396 2.87 -14.62 31.07
C LEU A 396 1.66 -14.06 31.84
N SER A 397 1.73 -14.12 33.18
CA SER A 397 0.82 -13.33 34.02
C SER A 397 1.06 -11.83 33.81
N GLY A 398 0.03 -11.02 34.03
CA GLY A 398 0.13 -9.58 33.71
C GLY A 398 1.18 -8.83 34.53
N ALA A 399 1.41 -9.21 35.79
CA ALA A 399 2.51 -8.66 36.60
C ALA A 399 3.91 -9.02 36.04
N ILE A 400 4.10 -10.26 35.59
CA ILE A 400 5.36 -10.71 34.96
C ILE A 400 5.57 -9.96 33.64
N LEU A 401 4.52 -9.87 32.81
CA LEU A 401 4.58 -9.16 31.55
C LEU A 401 4.94 -7.69 31.76
N HIS A 402 4.32 -7.02 32.73
CA HIS A 402 4.59 -5.62 33.03
C HIS A 402 6.03 -5.36 33.49
N LYS A 403 6.58 -6.21 34.37
CA LYS A 403 8.01 -6.16 34.76
C LYS A 403 8.92 -6.40 33.56
N THR A 404 8.56 -7.35 32.71
CA THR A 404 9.35 -7.73 31.52
C THR A 404 9.38 -6.61 30.50
N VAL A 405 8.24 -5.98 30.23
CA VAL A 405 8.14 -4.83 29.32
C VAL A 405 8.97 -3.65 29.84
N PHE A 406 8.91 -3.36 31.14
CA PHE A 406 9.71 -2.32 31.75
C PHE A 406 11.22 -2.58 31.60
N ALA A 407 11.69 -3.75 32.05
CA ALA A 407 13.10 -4.14 31.94
C ALA A 407 13.60 -4.10 30.49
N PHE A 408 12.82 -4.65 29.58
CA PHE A 408 13.17 -4.73 28.16
C PHE A 408 13.26 -3.36 27.49
N ARG A 409 12.28 -2.48 27.72
CA ARG A 409 12.29 -1.13 27.12
C ARG A 409 13.42 -0.26 27.66
N LEU A 410 13.73 -0.36 28.95
CA LEU A 410 14.88 0.33 29.54
C LEU A 410 16.21 -0.19 28.98
N ALA A 411 16.33 -1.51 28.76
CA ALA A 411 17.50 -2.08 28.11
C ALA A 411 17.66 -1.60 26.66
N CYS A 412 16.56 -1.52 25.91
CA CYS A 412 16.55 -0.93 24.57
C CYS A 412 16.94 0.55 24.61
N LEU A 413 16.41 1.31 25.57
CA LEU A 413 16.72 2.72 25.75
C LEU A 413 18.22 2.94 25.94
N LEU A 414 18.87 2.16 26.82
CA LEU A 414 20.32 2.27 27.02
C LEU A 414 21.12 2.11 25.73
N GLU A 415 20.74 1.15 24.88
CA GLU A 415 21.46 0.91 23.62
C GLU A 415 21.19 2.02 22.59
N VAL A 416 19.96 2.56 22.55
CA VAL A 416 19.62 3.72 21.72
C VAL A 416 20.42 4.96 22.14
N GLU A 417 20.45 5.25 23.44
CA GLU A 417 21.19 6.40 23.99
C GLU A 417 22.68 6.30 23.72
N LYS A 418 23.25 5.11 23.88
CA LYS A 418 24.65 4.83 23.57
C LYS A 418 24.96 5.03 22.09
N HIS A 419 24.08 4.57 21.19
CA HIS A 419 24.27 4.72 19.74
C HIS A 419 24.17 6.18 19.29
N LEU A 420 23.13 6.89 19.75
CA LEU A 420 22.88 8.29 19.36
C LEU A 420 23.73 9.30 20.15
N ASN A 421 24.34 8.86 21.25
CA ASN A 421 25.05 9.69 22.23
C ASN A 421 24.16 10.86 22.74
N ILE A 422 22.94 10.51 23.12
CA ILE A 422 21.92 11.43 23.66
C ILE A 422 21.22 10.79 24.87
N LYS A 423 20.60 11.61 25.71
CA LYS A 423 19.68 11.20 26.76
C LYS A 423 18.24 11.44 26.34
N MET A 424 17.37 10.47 26.55
CA MET A 424 15.95 10.60 26.21
C MET A 424 15.13 10.76 27.48
N PRO A 425 13.98 11.47 27.42
CA PRO A 425 13.05 11.44 28.54
C PRO A 425 12.54 10.01 28.77
N ILE A 426 12.04 9.71 29.96
CA ILE A 426 11.32 8.47 30.26
C ILE A 426 9.93 8.87 30.74
N ILE A 427 8.93 8.61 29.92
CA ILE A 427 7.55 9.05 30.16
C ILE A 427 6.71 7.83 30.53
N LEU A 428 6.24 7.80 31.77
CA LEU A 428 5.45 6.69 32.33
C LEU A 428 4.03 7.15 32.64
N ASP A 429 3.04 6.62 31.91
CA ASP A 429 1.64 6.81 32.27
C ASP A 429 1.17 5.69 33.22
N SER A 430 0.92 6.08 34.47
CA SER A 430 0.32 5.25 35.51
C SER A 430 1.07 3.92 35.74
N PRO A 431 2.35 3.94 36.16
CA PRO A 431 3.13 2.72 36.35
C PRO A 431 2.57 1.79 37.44
N SER A 432 1.79 2.33 38.37
CA SER A 432 1.13 1.57 39.45
C SER A 432 -0.19 0.94 38.99
N GLY A 433 -0.14 0.12 37.94
CA GLY A 433 -1.31 -0.58 37.39
C GLY A 433 -1.98 -1.52 38.41
N LYS A 434 -3.22 -1.94 38.12
CA LYS A 434 -4.03 -2.78 39.05
C LYS A 434 -3.38 -4.12 39.44
N GLU A 435 -2.46 -4.61 38.62
CA GLU A 435 -1.86 -5.94 38.75
C GLU A 435 -0.44 -5.91 39.35
N ILE A 436 0.06 -4.73 39.74
CA ILE A 436 1.38 -4.55 40.32
C ILE A 436 1.29 -4.07 41.77
N ASP A 437 1.98 -4.76 42.66
CA ASP A 437 2.15 -4.36 44.06
C ASP A 437 3.16 -3.21 44.25
N HIS A 438 3.16 -2.66 45.46
CA HIS A 438 4.04 -1.54 45.82
C HIS A 438 5.53 -1.89 45.79
N GLN A 439 5.91 -3.12 46.19
CA GLN A 439 7.31 -3.55 46.25
C GLN A 439 7.93 -3.59 44.85
N ASN A 440 7.17 -4.03 43.85
CA ASN A 440 7.58 -4.04 42.46
C ASN A 440 7.77 -2.62 41.92
N ILE A 441 6.89 -1.68 42.29
CA ILE A 441 7.05 -0.27 41.93
C ILE A 441 8.31 0.31 42.55
N GLU A 442 8.57 0.06 43.84
CA GLU A 442 9.80 0.52 44.49
C GLU A 442 11.05 -0.02 43.78
N ALA A 443 11.05 -1.29 43.36
CA ALA A 443 12.14 -1.89 42.60
C ALA A 443 12.32 -1.20 41.23
N MET A 444 11.23 -0.93 40.50
CA MET A 444 11.29 -0.18 39.25
C MET A 444 11.85 1.24 39.44
N ILE A 445 11.41 1.95 40.48
CA ILE A 445 11.91 3.28 40.81
C ILE A 445 13.40 3.26 41.21
N LYS A 446 13.85 2.22 41.93
CA LYS A 446 15.28 2.03 42.25
C LYS A 446 16.13 1.88 40.99
N ILE A 447 15.66 1.14 39.98
CA ILE A 447 16.34 1.02 38.68
C ILE A 447 16.45 2.39 38.01
N LEU A 448 15.35 3.16 37.95
CA LEU A 448 15.36 4.50 37.36
C LEU A 448 16.32 5.45 38.07
N LYS A 449 16.33 5.46 39.40
CA LYS A 449 17.25 6.27 40.21
C LYS A 449 18.72 5.96 39.95
N ARG A 450 19.05 4.68 39.77
CA ARG A 450 20.43 4.21 39.66
C ARG A 450 21.00 4.38 38.25
N ASP A 451 20.27 3.89 37.25
CA ASP A 451 20.79 3.74 35.89
C ASP A 451 20.29 4.86 34.94
N PHE A 452 19.26 5.62 35.33
CA PHE A 452 18.63 6.68 34.54
C PHE A 452 18.54 8.01 35.30
N SER A 453 19.46 8.26 36.25
CA SER A 453 19.51 9.53 37.00
C SER A 453 19.72 10.75 36.10
N GLU A 454 20.40 10.53 34.97
CA GLU A 454 20.68 11.58 34.00
C GLU A 454 19.53 11.85 33.03
N ASN A 455 18.53 10.98 33.01
CA ASN A 455 17.36 11.10 32.16
C ASN A 455 16.31 11.98 32.83
N GLN A 456 15.53 12.69 32.01
CA GLN A 456 14.33 13.35 32.50
C GLN A 456 13.24 12.30 32.70
N ILE A 457 12.80 12.08 33.95
CA ILE A 457 11.75 11.12 34.28
C ILE A 457 10.44 11.87 34.46
N ILE A 458 9.38 11.46 33.75
CA ILE A 458 8.07 12.12 33.78
C ILE A 458 7.01 11.05 34.05
N ILE A 459 6.44 11.07 35.26
CA ILE A 459 5.42 10.10 35.67
C ILE A 459 4.07 10.80 35.78
N ALA A 460 3.05 10.25 35.15
CA ALA A 460 1.66 10.63 35.39
C ALA A 460 1.01 9.62 36.34
N SER A 461 0.55 10.07 37.52
CA SER A 461 -0.06 9.14 38.48
C SER A 461 -0.92 9.82 39.54
N ILE A 462 -1.78 9.03 40.19
CA ILE A 462 -2.45 9.41 41.43
C ILE A 462 -1.63 9.02 42.67
N TYR A 463 -0.57 8.23 42.48
CA TYR A 463 0.35 7.80 43.54
C TYR A 463 1.59 8.69 43.57
N GLU A 464 2.30 8.63 44.69
CA GLU A 464 3.62 9.25 44.85
C GLU A 464 4.71 8.21 44.70
N TYR A 465 5.89 8.66 44.27
CA TYR A 465 7.06 7.83 44.06
C TYR A 465 8.23 8.49 44.76
N ASP A 466 9.05 7.67 45.41
CA ASP A 466 10.28 8.12 46.02
C ASP A 466 11.30 8.42 44.90
N LEU A 467 11.30 9.66 44.39
CA LEU A 467 12.28 10.24 43.45
C LEU A 467 12.86 11.52 44.07
N ILE A 468 14.15 11.75 43.84
CA ILE A 468 14.86 12.89 44.42
C ILE A 468 14.44 14.19 43.71
N ASN A 469 14.18 15.26 44.46
CA ASN A 469 13.87 16.59 43.92
C ASN A 469 12.72 16.59 42.90
N ILE A 470 11.65 15.86 43.19
CA ILE A 470 10.53 15.70 42.27
C ILE A 470 9.78 17.03 42.07
N ASN A 471 9.71 17.50 40.82
CA ASN A 471 8.85 18.62 40.44
C ASN A 471 7.40 18.13 40.31
N LYS A 472 6.53 18.55 41.23
CA LYS A 472 5.13 18.09 41.28
C LYS A 472 4.20 19.05 40.52
N ILE A 473 3.70 18.60 39.38
CA ILE A 473 2.74 19.31 38.53
C ILE A 473 1.33 18.85 38.92
N ASN A 474 0.61 19.66 39.69
CA ASN A 474 -0.73 19.32 40.17
C ASN A 474 -1.81 19.67 39.14
N ILE A 475 -2.69 18.72 38.86
CA ILE A 475 -3.92 18.90 38.07
C ILE A 475 -5.11 18.68 39.02
N VAL A 476 -5.84 19.76 39.30
CA VAL A 476 -6.93 19.76 40.28
C VAL A 476 -8.23 19.24 39.65
N ASN A 477 -8.83 19.99 38.71
CA ASN A 477 -10.11 19.60 38.11
C ASN A 477 -9.99 19.19 36.65
N ARG A 478 -9.36 20.02 35.80
CA ARG A 478 -9.04 19.71 34.40
C ARG A 478 -7.65 20.24 34.02
N LEU A 479 -7.15 19.81 32.87
CA LEU A 479 -5.81 20.17 32.41
C LEU A 479 -5.68 21.66 32.14
N ILE A 480 -6.68 22.29 31.51
CA ILE A 480 -6.64 23.72 31.16
C ILE A 480 -7.79 24.38 31.91
N GLU A 481 -7.45 25.11 32.97
CA GLU A 481 -8.39 25.86 33.82
C GLU A 481 -7.96 27.30 34.00
#